data_AF-A0A7S3P5X2-F1
#
_entry.id   AF-A0A7S3P5X2-F1
#
_cell.length_a   1.000
_cell.length_b   1.000
_cell.length_c   1.000
_cell.angle_alpha   90.00
_cell.angle_beta   90.00
_cell.angle_gamma   90.00
#
_symmetry.space_group_name_H-M   'P 1'
#
loop_
_entity.id
_entity.type
_entity.pdbx_description
1 polymer ?
#
loop_
_entity_poly.entity_id
_entity_poly.type
_entity_poly.pdbx_seq_one_letter_code
_entity_poly.pdbx_strand_id
1 'polypeptide(L)'
;GHPTPDTRHPTTPLSFRANFYYRFMTYLVGKIAVPIPRSLPLWAGIGFVIFMACWATLTRLPPLPHVTVAFIGNSMMYYNDLPRLMERLADGHITQDSCLHGSSSLSTLLVWGNGQYEIWATGNARFAFDDDAVKFIDDDEVEIGPMYDYGACTVHQLFFGYDEDLDTRVANYDSDDEIVKSDDFLSFQDGKNPCLQNYYYYLYLQDKYARNGAPHWDFVVINDNTREPSRTEPRASSLKVLESTYLPWLLEMGSIPIFISTYAYDTPYRDMTGLIDVPSFTSYTYAGYKEYAALLEQNLPPEQKPRIAKVGWAFLLVWEEQYDLWKRLFHVDYIHASPSGTYLQALVVYHTIFGRLPPRGIALRADSSSMWDNARRQAPPNHRRGSFPTPEEERYLWDVASRICVYNVIPNTLTLYENGESVDYTPNDDPYRIDDIF
;
A
#
# COMPACT_ATOMS: atom_id res chain seq x y z
N GLY A 1 -11.96 49.05 -56.77
CA GLY A 1 -10.83 48.39 -57.42
C GLY A 1 -10.00 47.71 -56.36
N HIS A 2 -10.17 46.40 -56.21
CA HIS A 2 -9.39 45.54 -55.32
C HIS A 2 -8.71 44.46 -56.17
N PRO A 3 -7.41 44.19 -56.00
CA PRO A 3 -6.75 43.10 -56.70
C PRO A 3 -6.95 41.78 -55.94
N THR A 4 -7.25 40.73 -56.70
CA THR A 4 -7.36 39.33 -56.27
C THR A 4 -5.98 38.69 -56.04
N PRO A 5 -5.85 37.69 -55.15
CA PRO A 5 -4.60 36.96 -54.95
C PRO A 5 -4.44 35.80 -55.95
N ASP A 6 -3.24 35.72 -56.54
CA ASP A 6 -2.75 34.67 -57.44
C ASP A 6 -2.52 33.36 -56.64
N THR A 7 -3.20 32.28 -57.01
CA THR A 7 -3.05 30.94 -56.42
C THR A 7 -2.22 30.08 -57.35
N ARG A 8 -0.91 29.97 -57.08
CA ARG A 8 -0.05 28.95 -57.70
C ARG A 8 0.31 27.87 -56.68
N HIS A 9 -0.19 26.67 -56.94
CA HIS A 9 0.23 25.46 -56.23
C HIS A 9 1.67 25.06 -56.61
N PRO A 10 2.51 24.66 -55.64
CA PRO A 10 3.79 24.05 -55.92
C PRO A 10 3.59 22.57 -56.29
N THR A 11 3.93 22.20 -57.51
CA THR A 11 4.09 20.80 -57.93
C THR A 11 5.42 20.27 -57.39
N THR A 12 5.36 19.40 -56.39
CA THR A 12 6.52 18.68 -55.86
C THR A 12 6.94 17.54 -56.81
N PRO A 13 8.24 17.37 -57.12
CA PRO A 13 8.71 16.30 -57.99
C PRO A 13 8.94 15.01 -57.19
N LEU A 14 7.86 14.33 -56.80
CA LEU A 14 7.91 13.05 -56.08
C LEU A 14 7.68 11.81 -56.96
N SER A 15 7.40 11.98 -58.26
CA SER A 15 7.07 10.85 -59.16
C SER A 15 8.27 10.16 -59.82
N PHE A 16 9.48 10.74 -59.77
CA PHE A 16 10.64 10.17 -60.46
C PHE A 16 11.42 9.13 -59.64
N ARG A 17 11.44 9.24 -58.31
CA ARG A 17 12.18 8.30 -57.43
C ARG A 17 11.45 6.96 -57.23
N ALA A 18 10.12 6.97 -57.18
CA ALA A 18 9.34 5.74 -57.04
C ALA A 18 9.42 4.83 -58.28
N ASN A 19 9.51 5.41 -59.48
CA ASN A 19 9.56 4.66 -60.73
C ASN A 19 10.94 4.02 -60.98
N PHE A 20 12.03 4.66 -60.53
CA PHE A 20 13.37 4.09 -60.63
C PHE A 20 13.56 2.91 -59.67
N TYR A 21 13.07 3.00 -58.43
CA TYR A 21 13.18 1.91 -57.46
C TYR A 21 12.40 0.66 -57.90
N TYR A 22 11.20 0.85 -58.47
CA TYR A 22 10.38 -0.26 -58.95
C TYR A 22 10.99 -0.96 -60.18
N ARG A 23 11.59 -0.19 -61.11
CA ARG A 23 12.28 -0.74 -62.29
C ARG A 23 13.63 -1.39 -61.95
N PHE A 24 14.33 -0.87 -60.96
CA PHE A 24 15.59 -1.46 -60.49
C PHE A 24 15.36 -2.79 -59.76
N MET A 25 14.33 -2.88 -58.90
CA MET A 25 13.97 -4.14 -58.23
C MET A 25 13.46 -5.21 -59.20
N THR A 26 12.67 -4.84 -60.22
CA THR A 26 12.23 -5.79 -61.25
C THR A 26 13.38 -6.28 -62.14
N TYR A 27 14.40 -5.44 -62.39
CA TYR A 27 15.60 -5.86 -63.14
C TYR A 27 16.50 -6.82 -62.35
N LEU A 28 16.65 -6.61 -61.03
CA LEU A 28 17.43 -7.48 -60.14
C LEU A 28 16.76 -8.85 -59.94
N VAL A 29 15.44 -8.88 -59.78
CA VAL A 29 14.67 -10.14 -59.63
C VAL A 29 14.65 -10.96 -60.92
N GLY A 30 14.77 -10.31 -62.10
CA GLY A 30 14.71 -10.98 -63.41
C GLY A 30 16.01 -11.68 -63.86
N LYS A 31 17.17 -11.38 -63.28
CA LYS A 31 18.47 -11.93 -63.74
C LYS A 31 19.20 -12.84 -62.75
N ILE A 32 18.70 -12.97 -61.52
CA ILE A 32 19.24 -13.88 -60.51
C ILE A 32 18.13 -14.83 -60.06
N ALA A 33 17.55 -15.55 -61.02
CA ALA A 33 16.68 -16.69 -60.71
C ALA A 33 17.57 -17.90 -60.35
N VAL A 34 18.25 -17.80 -59.21
CA VAL A 34 18.84 -18.99 -58.58
C VAL A 34 17.65 -19.81 -58.07
N PRO A 35 17.51 -21.10 -58.44
CA PRO A 35 16.43 -21.92 -57.94
C PRO A 35 16.50 -21.95 -56.42
N ILE A 36 15.54 -21.31 -55.77
CA ILE A 36 15.38 -21.40 -54.31
C ILE A 36 15.18 -22.89 -54.01
N PRO A 37 16.07 -23.52 -53.23
CA PRO A 37 15.89 -24.91 -52.84
C PRO A 37 14.51 -25.07 -52.23
N ARG A 38 13.75 -26.09 -52.62
CA ARG A 38 12.39 -26.34 -52.08
C ARG A 38 12.36 -26.45 -50.54
N SER A 39 13.51 -26.63 -49.91
CA SER A 39 13.71 -26.66 -48.46
C SER A 39 13.91 -25.28 -47.79
N LEU A 40 14.24 -24.21 -48.52
CA LEU A 40 14.49 -22.88 -47.95
C LEU A 40 13.27 -22.30 -47.20
N PRO A 41 12.01 -22.44 -47.68
CA PRO A 41 10.83 -21.99 -46.93
C PRO A 41 10.65 -22.74 -45.61
N LEU A 42 11.02 -24.02 -45.56
CA LEU A 42 10.94 -24.84 -44.36
C LEU A 42 11.95 -24.38 -43.31
N TRP A 43 13.20 -24.12 -43.71
CA TRP A 43 14.24 -23.62 -42.80
C TRP A 43 13.99 -22.19 -42.32
N ALA A 44 13.45 -21.33 -43.17
CA ALA A 44 13.02 -19.98 -42.78
C ALA A 44 11.85 -20.04 -41.78
N GLY A 45 10.88 -20.95 -41.99
CA GLY A 45 9.78 -21.17 -41.07
C GLY A 45 10.25 -21.69 -39.70
N ILE A 46 11.13 -22.68 -39.68
CA ILE A 46 11.72 -23.22 -38.45
C ILE A 46 12.53 -22.13 -37.72
N GLY A 47 13.36 -21.36 -38.44
CA GLY A 47 14.14 -20.27 -37.88
C GLY A 47 13.27 -19.17 -37.26
N PHE A 48 12.15 -18.81 -37.90
CA PHE A 48 11.19 -17.86 -37.36
C PHE A 48 10.48 -18.38 -36.11
N VAL A 49 10.08 -19.65 -36.09
CA VAL A 49 9.45 -20.27 -34.90
C VAL A 49 10.43 -20.34 -33.74
N ILE A 50 11.69 -20.74 -33.98
CA ILE A 50 12.73 -20.75 -32.96
C ILE A 50 13.00 -19.34 -32.45
N PHE A 51 13.11 -18.35 -33.35
CA PHE A 51 13.29 -16.95 -32.96
C PHE A 51 12.11 -16.44 -32.11
N MET A 52 10.87 -16.72 -32.50
CA MET A 52 9.68 -16.33 -31.74
C MET A 52 9.58 -17.07 -30.39
N ALA A 53 9.99 -18.34 -30.33
CA ALA A 53 10.05 -19.10 -29.08
C ALA A 53 11.13 -18.56 -28.14
N CYS A 54 12.35 -18.32 -28.66
CA CYS A 54 13.45 -17.72 -27.90
C CYS A 54 13.12 -16.30 -27.45
N TRP A 55 12.52 -15.49 -28.33
CA TRP A 55 12.03 -14.16 -28.00
C TRP A 55 10.97 -14.24 -26.90
N ALA A 56 9.96 -15.11 -27.04
CA ALA A 56 8.94 -15.31 -26.03
C ALA A 56 9.52 -15.77 -24.67
N THR A 57 10.56 -16.60 -24.66
CA THR A 57 11.25 -16.98 -23.41
C THR A 57 12.10 -15.86 -22.83
N LEU A 58 12.76 -15.06 -23.67
CA LEU A 58 13.58 -13.92 -23.23
C LEU A 58 12.73 -12.72 -22.79
N THR A 59 11.49 -12.61 -23.27
CA THR A 59 10.54 -11.56 -22.88
C THR A 59 9.58 -11.97 -21.77
N ARG A 60 9.62 -13.24 -21.32
CA ARG A 60 8.85 -13.66 -20.15
C ARG A 60 9.51 -13.05 -18.92
N LEU A 61 8.79 -12.14 -18.28
CA LEU A 61 9.17 -11.65 -16.97
C LEU A 61 9.35 -12.85 -16.02
N PRO A 62 10.35 -12.81 -15.12
CA PRO A 62 10.49 -13.86 -14.12
C PRO A 62 9.19 -13.96 -13.29
N PRO A 63 8.85 -15.17 -12.82
CA PRO A 63 7.72 -15.35 -11.92
C PRO A 63 7.88 -14.40 -10.73
N LEU A 64 6.76 -13.88 -10.24
CA LEU A 64 6.77 -13.00 -9.08
C LEU A 64 7.31 -13.81 -7.88
N PRO A 65 8.29 -13.31 -7.12
CA PRO A 65 8.69 -14.00 -5.90
C PRO A 65 7.52 -13.98 -4.91
N HIS A 66 7.40 -15.02 -4.11
CA HIS A 66 6.55 -14.97 -2.93
C HIS A 66 7.29 -14.21 -1.83
N VAL A 67 6.62 -13.25 -1.19
CA VAL A 67 7.22 -12.40 -0.15
C VAL A 67 6.32 -12.30 1.07
N THR A 68 6.92 -12.15 2.25
CA THR A 68 6.21 -11.89 3.51
C THR A 68 6.26 -10.40 3.85
N VAL A 69 5.11 -9.84 4.25
CA VAL A 69 4.99 -8.40 4.49
C VAL A 69 4.30 -8.13 5.84
N ALA A 70 4.98 -7.41 6.73
CA ALA A 70 4.37 -6.86 7.94
C ALA A 70 3.79 -5.47 7.66
N PHE A 71 2.55 -5.20 8.08
CA PHE A 71 1.92 -3.88 7.97
C PHE A 71 1.75 -3.21 9.34
N ILE A 72 2.25 -1.99 9.49
CA ILE A 72 2.27 -1.22 10.73
C ILE A 72 1.78 0.19 10.47
N GLY A 73 0.72 0.61 11.16
CA GLY A 73 0.26 1.99 11.06
C GLY A 73 -1.20 2.17 11.43
N ASN A 74 -1.89 3.02 10.69
CA ASN A 74 -3.18 3.57 11.09
C ASN A 74 -4.23 3.53 9.98
N SER A 75 -5.34 4.25 10.21
CA SER A 75 -6.54 4.18 9.39
C SER A 75 -6.32 4.54 7.92
N MET A 76 -5.22 5.22 7.60
CA MET A 76 -4.81 5.49 6.21
C MET A 76 -4.46 4.21 5.43
N MET A 77 -4.09 3.12 6.10
CA MET A 77 -3.89 1.81 5.47
C MET A 77 -5.11 0.91 5.59
N TYR A 78 -5.80 0.94 6.72
CA TYR A 78 -6.68 -0.16 7.08
C TYR A 78 -8.18 0.09 6.86
N TYR A 79 -8.58 1.32 6.50
CA TYR A 79 -9.99 1.67 6.29
C TYR A 79 -10.72 0.75 5.29
N ASN A 80 -10.02 0.34 4.23
CA ASN A 80 -10.49 -0.70 3.30
C ASN A 80 -9.51 -1.89 3.24
N ASP A 81 -8.82 -2.15 4.35
CA ASP A 81 -7.88 -3.27 4.56
C ASP A 81 -6.89 -3.47 3.42
N LEU A 82 -6.01 -2.47 3.23
CA LEU A 82 -4.91 -2.54 2.27
C LEU A 82 -4.14 -3.88 2.35
N PRO A 83 -3.79 -4.44 3.53
CA PRO A 83 -3.07 -5.70 3.59
C PRO A 83 -3.77 -6.85 2.83
N ARG A 84 -5.08 -7.04 3.03
CA ARG A 84 -5.85 -8.08 2.30
C ARG A 84 -6.03 -7.75 0.82
N LEU A 85 -6.18 -6.46 0.47
CA LEU A 85 -6.17 -6.05 -0.94
C LEU A 85 -4.83 -6.39 -1.62
N MET A 86 -3.71 -6.21 -0.91
CA MET A 86 -2.37 -6.52 -1.42
C MET A 86 -2.18 -8.02 -1.69
N GLU A 87 -2.67 -8.91 -0.82
CA GLU A 87 -2.69 -10.36 -1.08
C GLU A 87 -3.43 -10.70 -2.38
N ARG A 88 -4.60 -10.08 -2.59
CA ARG A 88 -5.43 -10.29 -3.79
C ARG A 88 -4.80 -9.69 -5.05
N LEU A 89 -4.18 -8.52 -4.95
CA LEU A 89 -3.51 -7.84 -6.06
C LEU A 89 -2.19 -8.53 -6.44
N ALA A 90 -1.56 -9.22 -5.49
CA ALA A 90 -0.40 -10.06 -5.69
C ALA A 90 -0.71 -11.50 -6.09
N ASP A 91 -1.99 -11.86 -6.24
CA ASP A 91 -2.39 -13.19 -6.73
C ASP A 91 -1.72 -14.34 -5.96
N GLY A 92 -1.67 -14.22 -4.62
CA GLY A 92 -1.07 -15.21 -3.73
C GLY A 92 0.45 -15.11 -3.53
N HIS A 93 1.11 -14.09 -4.08
CA HIS A 93 2.54 -13.85 -3.89
C HIS A 93 2.89 -12.98 -2.68
N ILE A 94 1.90 -12.56 -1.90
CA ILE A 94 2.10 -11.91 -0.60
C ILE A 94 1.43 -12.77 0.47
N THR A 95 2.17 -13.05 1.54
CA THR A 95 1.60 -13.39 2.85
C THR A 95 1.83 -12.23 3.79
N GLN A 96 0.81 -11.83 4.55
CA GLN A 96 0.93 -10.69 5.46
C GLN A 96 0.33 -10.93 6.83
N ASP A 97 0.79 -10.13 7.78
CA ASP A 97 0.15 -9.89 9.06
C ASP A 97 0.28 -8.39 9.39
N SER A 98 -0.50 -7.90 10.33
CA SER A 98 -0.65 -6.46 10.55
C SER A 98 -0.94 -6.09 11.99
N CYS A 99 -0.32 -5.00 12.47
CA CYS A 99 -0.66 -4.34 13.73
C CYS A 99 -1.11 -2.91 13.41
N LEU A 100 -2.41 -2.66 13.51
CA LEU A 100 -3.03 -1.43 13.00
C LEU A 100 -3.90 -0.77 14.06
N HIS A 101 -3.84 0.55 14.19
CA HIS A 101 -4.62 1.29 15.20
C HIS A 101 -5.10 2.65 14.69
N GLY A 102 -6.36 2.98 14.96
CA GLY A 102 -6.97 4.23 14.51
C GLY A 102 -6.29 5.46 15.12
N SER A 103 -6.14 6.50 14.31
CA SER A 103 -5.50 7.78 14.67
C SER A 103 -4.08 7.65 15.24
N SER A 104 -3.45 6.48 15.16
CA SER A 104 -2.15 6.24 15.78
C SER A 104 -1.00 6.88 15.00
N SER A 105 -0.01 7.33 15.75
CA SER A 105 1.33 7.63 15.28
C SER A 105 2.23 6.41 15.49
N LEU A 106 3.47 6.48 15.00
CA LEU A 106 4.47 5.45 15.33
C LEU A 106 4.63 5.28 16.85
N SER A 107 4.59 6.36 17.62
CA SER A 107 4.76 6.30 19.07
C SER A 107 3.56 5.67 19.77
N THR A 108 2.33 6.06 19.43
CA THR A 108 1.15 5.53 20.11
C THR A 108 0.84 4.09 19.73
N LEU A 109 1.21 3.66 18.51
CA LEU A 109 1.07 2.27 18.10
C LEU A 109 1.95 1.30 18.92
N LEU A 110 3.13 1.75 19.37
CA LEU A 110 3.98 0.95 20.27
C LEU A 110 3.36 0.78 21.67
N VAL A 111 2.57 1.76 22.12
CA VAL A 111 1.96 1.76 23.45
C VAL A 111 0.67 0.94 23.44
N TRP A 112 -0.24 1.23 22.51
CA TRP A 112 -1.58 0.65 22.46
C TRP A 112 -1.61 -0.70 21.72
N GLY A 113 -0.69 -0.92 20.79
CA GLY A 113 -0.72 -2.07 19.89
C GLY A 113 -1.86 -1.95 18.89
N ASN A 114 -2.46 -3.09 18.55
CA ASN A 114 -3.52 -3.18 17.56
C ASN A 114 -4.86 -2.71 18.15
N GLY A 115 -5.58 -1.84 17.45
CA GLY A 115 -6.85 -1.26 17.93
C GLY A 115 -8.11 -1.80 17.24
N GLN A 116 -8.05 -2.98 16.62
CA GLN A 116 -9.08 -3.43 15.69
C GLN A 116 -10.14 -4.38 16.28
N TYR A 117 -10.12 -4.64 17.59
CA TYR A 117 -11.00 -5.66 18.19
C TYR A 117 -12.49 -5.47 17.87
N GLU A 118 -13.02 -4.27 18.07
CA GLU A 118 -14.43 -3.98 17.80
C GLU A 118 -14.72 -3.85 16.30
N ILE A 119 -13.73 -3.39 15.55
CA ILE A 119 -13.90 -2.95 14.16
C ILE A 119 -13.84 -4.14 13.21
N TRP A 120 -12.92 -5.07 13.43
CA TRP A 120 -12.65 -6.18 12.53
C TRP A 120 -13.39 -7.47 12.86
N ALA A 121 -14.32 -7.45 13.81
CA ALA A 121 -15.25 -8.55 14.07
C ALA A 121 -16.30 -8.69 12.93
N THR A 122 -15.83 -8.94 11.72
CA THR A 122 -16.63 -8.96 10.48
C THR A 122 -16.67 -10.37 9.89
N GLY A 123 -17.68 -10.69 9.08
CA GLY A 123 -17.80 -12.01 8.47
C GLY A 123 -16.57 -12.45 7.66
N ASN A 124 -15.88 -11.51 7.01
CA ASN A 124 -14.65 -11.79 6.25
C ASN A 124 -13.41 -12.04 7.14
N ALA A 125 -13.43 -11.51 8.36
CA ALA A 125 -12.37 -11.74 9.34
C ALA A 125 -12.62 -13.03 10.14
N ARG A 126 -13.85 -13.54 10.18
CA ARG A 126 -14.24 -14.68 11.00
C ARG A 126 -13.43 -15.91 10.57
N PHE A 127 -12.75 -16.54 11.52
CA PHE A 127 -12.09 -17.80 11.26
C PHE A 127 -13.14 -18.89 10.98
N ALA A 128 -12.84 -19.79 10.05
CA ALA A 128 -13.66 -20.94 9.74
C ALA A 128 -13.48 -22.07 10.78
N PHE A 129 -13.53 -21.72 12.07
CA PHE A 129 -13.75 -22.72 13.11
C PHE A 129 -15.19 -23.20 13.02
N ASP A 130 -15.43 -24.46 13.40
CA ASP A 130 -16.80 -24.91 13.63
C ASP A 130 -17.41 -23.99 14.70
N ASP A 131 -18.62 -23.49 14.48
CA ASP A 131 -19.27 -22.55 15.41
C ASP A 131 -19.48 -23.17 16.81
N ASP A 132 -19.28 -24.49 16.92
CA ASP A 132 -19.32 -25.31 18.12
C ASP A 132 -17.93 -25.67 18.66
N ALA A 133 -16.86 -24.92 18.32
CA ALA A 133 -15.51 -25.19 18.79
C ALA A 133 -15.36 -24.96 20.31
N VAL A 134 -15.62 -26.01 21.07
CA VAL A 134 -15.36 -26.10 22.51
C VAL A 134 -13.86 -26.33 22.72
N LYS A 135 -13.22 -25.52 23.57
CA LYS A 135 -11.98 -25.96 24.23
C LYS A 135 -12.30 -26.38 25.66
N PHE A 136 -11.67 -27.47 26.06
CA PHE A 136 -11.60 -27.87 27.45
C PHE A 136 -10.46 -27.10 28.11
N ILE A 137 -10.79 -26.29 29.11
CA ILE A 137 -9.82 -25.67 30.02
C ILE A 137 -10.10 -26.25 31.39
N ASP A 138 -9.11 -26.92 31.98
CA ASP A 138 -9.21 -27.52 33.32
C ASP A 138 -10.45 -28.42 33.52
N ASP A 139 -10.74 -29.27 32.54
CA ASP A 139 -11.89 -30.20 32.47
C ASP A 139 -13.28 -29.52 32.30
N ASP A 140 -13.36 -28.19 32.28
CA ASP A 140 -14.57 -27.46 31.98
C ASP A 140 -14.70 -27.16 30.48
N GLU A 141 -15.89 -27.41 29.94
CA GLU A 141 -16.28 -27.07 28.58
C GLU A 141 -16.57 -25.56 28.52
N VAL A 142 -15.67 -24.81 27.89
CA VAL A 142 -15.88 -23.38 27.68
C VAL A 142 -16.25 -23.13 26.22
N GLU A 143 -17.43 -22.53 26.04
CA GLU A 143 -17.91 -22.07 24.73
C GLU A 143 -17.02 -20.89 24.29
N ILE A 144 -16.19 -21.13 23.27
CA ILE A 144 -15.41 -20.07 22.65
C ILE A 144 -16.32 -19.40 21.63
N GLY A 145 -16.69 -18.15 21.90
CA GLY A 145 -17.40 -17.33 20.92
C GLY A 145 -16.64 -17.20 19.59
N PRO A 146 -17.27 -16.66 18.55
CA PRO A 146 -16.63 -16.54 17.24
C PRO A 146 -15.32 -15.76 17.34
N MET A 147 -14.27 -16.30 16.72
CA MET A 147 -12.94 -15.69 16.67
C MET A 147 -12.69 -15.06 15.30
N TYR A 148 -12.03 -13.92 15.28
CA TYR A 148 -11.79 -13.13 14.09
C TYR A 148 -10.29 -12.85 13.92
N ASP A 149 -9.86 -12.69 12.68
CA ASP A 149 -8.53 -12.25 12.32
C ASP A 149 -8.36 -10.76 12.58
N TYR A 150 -7.77 -10.44 13.73
CA TYR A 150 -7.42 -9.08 14.08
C TYR A 150 -6.00 -8.69 13.64
N GLY A 151 -5.19 -9.63 13.14
CA GLY A 151 -3.74 -9.48 13.03
C GLY A 151 -3.01 -9.57 14.37
N ALA A 152 -1.72 -9.24 14.38
CA ALA A 152 -0.88 -9.22 15.59
C ALA A 152 -1.37 -8.18 16.61
N CYS A 153 -1.24 -8.47 17.90
CA CYS A 153 -1.74 -7.62 18.98
C CYS A 153 -0.83 -6.44 19.31
N THR A 154 0.48 -6.56 19.09
CA THR A 154 1.45 -5.48 19.24
C THR A 154 2.42 -5.49 18.08
N VAL A 155 3.17 -4.40 17.91
CA VAL A 155 4.26 -4.34 16.92
C VAL A 155 5.36 -5.33 17.25
N HIS A 156 5.69 -5.52 18.53
CA HIS A 156 6.71 -6.46 18.96
C HIS A 156 6.29 -7.91 18.66
N GLN A 157 5.04 -8.28 18.99
CA GLN A 157 4.51 -9.60 18.64
C GLN A 157 4.45 -9.81 17.11
N LEU A 158 4.14 -8.78 16.33
CA LEU A 158 4.18 -8.86 14.86
C LEU A 158 5.59 -9.22 14.35
N PHE A 159 6.63 -8.66 14.95
CA PHE A 159 8.03 -8.84 14.54
C PHE A 159 8.64 -10.15 15.04
N PHE A 160 8.35 -10.53 16.26
CA PHE A 160 9.07 -11.62 16.93
C PHE A 160 8.20 -12.82 17.31
N GLY A 161 6.88 -12.69 17.15
CA GLY A 161 5.91 -13.74 17.52
C GLY A 161 5.63 -13.82 19.03
N TYR A 162 6.22 -12.93 19.83
CA TYR A 162 6.01 -12.83 21.28
C TYR A 162 6.13 -11.37 21.74
N ASP A 163 5.64 -11.07 22.93
CA ASP A 163 5.80 -9.77 23.57
C ASP A 163 5.65 -9.93 25.09
N GLU A 164 6.76 -9.83 25.83
CA GLU A 164 6.78 -10.05 27.29
C GLU A 164 5.92 -9.03 28.06
N ASP A 165 5.80 -7.81 27.54
CA ASP A 165 4.94 -6.78 28.12
C ASP A 165 3.47 -7.15 27.89
N LEU A 166 3.11 -7.62 26.68
CA LEU A 166 1.77 -8.15 26.43
C LEU A 166 1.44 -9.35 27.34
N ASP A 167 2.37 -10.30 27.50
CA ASP A 167 2.17 -11.48 28.34
C ASP A 167 1.93 -11.07 29.81
N THR A 168 2.68 -10.09 30.30
CA THR A 168 2.49 -9.50 31.63
C THR A 168 1.13 -8.80 31.74
N ARG A 169 0.71 -8.06 30.70
CA ARG A 169 -0.57 -7.37 30.67
C ARG A 169 -1.75 -8.34 30.67
N VAL A 170 -1.65 -9.44 29.95
CA VAL A 170 -2.69 -10.50 29.91
C VAL A 170 -2.76 -11.24 31.25
N ALA A 171 -1.61 -11.62 31.84
CA ALA A 171 -1.57 -12.30 33.13
C ALA A 171 -2.20 -11.46 34.25
N ASN A 172 -1.98 -10.14 34.23
CA ASN A 172 -2.62 -9.19 35.14
C ASN A 172 -4.10 -8.95 34.84
N TYR A 173 -4.66 -9.45 33.74
CA TYR A 173 -6.09 -9.32 33.44
C TYR A 173 -6.88 -10.55 33.91
N ASP A 174 -6.23 -11.72 33.99
CA ASP A 174 -6.84 -13.02 34.27
C ASP A 174 -6.97 -13.34 35.77
N SER A 175 -6.29 -12.61 36.66
CA SER A 175 -6.47 -12.86 38.10
C SER A 175 -7.82 -12.31 38.58
N ASP A 176 -8.82 -13.18 38.71
CA ASP A 176 -10.21 -12.99 39.20
C ASP A 176 -10.41 -12.14 40.47
N ASP A 177 -9.36 -11.66 41.11
CA ASP A 177 -9.49 -10.61 42.09
C ASP A 177 -10.03 -9.36 41.38
N GLU A 178 -10.90 -8.59 42.05
CA GLU A 178 -11.27 -7.24 41.62
C GLU A 178 -10.00 -6.38 41.54
N ILE A 179 -9.20 -6.57 40.48
CA ILE A 179 -7.99 -5.85 40.21
C ILE A 179 -8.47 -4.44 40.00
N VAL A 180 -8.25 -3.68 41.07
CA VAL A 180 -7.91 -2.28 41.10
C VAL A 180 -7.45 -1.93 39.70
N LYS A 181 -8.36 -1.31 38.94
CA LYS A 181 -8.07 -0.46 37.80
C LYS A 181 -7.12 0.62 38.29
N SER A 182 -5.88 0.24 38.59
CA SER A 182 -4.88 1.18 39.04
C SER A 182 -4.73 2.11 37.86
N ASP A 183 -4.97 3.39 38.10
CA ASP A 183 -5.03 4.41 37.06
C ASP A 183 -3.75 4.41 36.18
N ASP A 184 -2.65 3.86 36.70
CA ASP A 184 -1.38 3.68 36.00
C ASP A 184 -1.45 2.66 34.85
N PHE A 185 -2.20 1.55 34.97
CA PHE A 185 -2.29 0.54 33.90
C PHE A 185 -3.25 0.95 32.78
N LEU A 186 -4.34 1.63 33.13
CA LEU A 186 -5.28 2.20 32.14
C LEU A 186 -4.68 3.37 31.36
N SER A 187 -3.60 3.99 31.85
CA SER A 187 -2.96 5.11 31.16
C SER A 187 -2.23 4.71 29.86
N PHE A 188 -2.00 3.41 29.63
CA PHE A 188 -1.26 2.87 28.47
C PHE A 188 -2.10 2.03 27.50
N GLN A 189 -3.43 1.98 27.66
CA GLN A 189 -4.28 1.17 26.79
C GLN A 189 -5.61 1.88 26.53
N ASP A 190 -6.02 1.95 25.27
CA ASP A 190 -7.30 2.54 24.88
C ASP A 190 -8.49 1.55 24.97
N GLY A 191 -8.23 0.35 25.49
CA GLY A 191 -9.19 -0.74 25.61
C GLY A 191 -9.48 -1.50 24.32
N LYS A 192 -8.78 -1.25 23.20
CA LYS A 192 -9.14 -1.86 21.90
C LYS A 192 -8.23 -3.00 21.44
N ASN A 193 -7.25 -3.35 22.26
CA ASN A 193 -6.30 -4.41 21.94
C ASN A 193 -6.95 -5.81 21.93
N PRO A 194 -6.95 -6.53 20.79
CA PRO A 194 -7.67 -7.80 20.66
C PRO A 194 -7.18 -8.89 21.62
N CYS A 195 -5.89 -8.91 21.98
CA CYS A 195 -5.37 -9.88 22.96
C CYS A 195 -5.81 -9.56 24.40
N LEU A 196 -6.08 -8.30 24.70
CA LEU A 196 -6.54 -7.86 26.03
C LEU A 196 -8.06 -7.86 26.13
N GLN A 197 -8.77 -7.84 24.99
CA GLN A 197 -10.22 -7.94 24.93
C GLN A 197 -10.71 -9.39 24.77
N ASN A 198 -9.88 -10.29 24.25
CA ASN A 198 -10.21 -11.69 24.05
C ASN A 198 -9.00 -12.59 24.36
N TYR A 199 -9.03 -13.18 25.55
CA TYR A 199 -8.00 -14.10 26.01
C TYR A 199 -7.79 -15.31 25.08
N TYR A 200 -8.85 -15.85 24.48
CA TYR A 200 -8.75 -16.94 23.52
C TYR A 200 -8.03 -16.54 22.23
N TYR A 201 -8.19 -15.29 21.80
CA TYR A 201 -7.45 -14.77 20.66
C TYR A 201 -5.95 -14.66 20.96
N TYR A 202 -5.60 -14.20 22.17
CA TYR A 202 -4.22 -14.21 22.64
C TYR A 202 -3.63 -15.63 22.64
N LEU A 203 -4.32 -16.61 23.25
CA LEU A 203 -3.87 -18.00 23.26
C LEU A 203 -3.74 -18.60 21.85
N TYR A 204 -4.65 -18.24 20.95
CA TYR A 204 -4.57 -18.64 19.55
C TYR A 204 -3.30 -18.11 18.88
N LEU A 205 -2.94 -16.84 19.09
CA LEU A 205 -1.72 -16.28 18.54
C LEU A 205 -0.46 -16.90 19.14
N GLN A 206 -0.44 -17.13 20.46
CA GLN A 206 0.67 -17.82 21.12
C GLN A 206 0.87 -19.23 20.55
N ASP A 207 -0.20 -20.00 20.36
CA ASP A 207 -0.14 -21.32 19.72
C ASP A 207 0.29 -21.22 18.24
N LYS A 208 -0.22 -20.23 17.48
CA LYS A 208 0.18 -19.98 16.09
C LYS A 208 1.69 -19.74 15.99
N TYR A 209 2.27 -18.92 16.85
CA TYR A 209 3.71 -18.62 16.83
C TYR A 209 4.55 -19.77 17.42
N ALA A 210 4.07 -20.48 18.43
CA ALA A 210 4.75 -21.66 18.97
C ALA A 210 4.86 -22.78 17.91
N ARG A 211 3.82 -22.97 17.08
CA ARG A 211 3.82 -23.99 16.01
C ARG A 211 4.63 -23.58 14.78
N ASN A 212 4.57 -22.32 14.38
CA ASN A 212 5.18 -21.85 13.13
C ASN A 212 6.58 -21.23 13.33
N GLY A 213 6.98 -20.98 14.58
CA GLY A 213 8.17 -20.22 14.91
C GLY A 213 7.96 -18.71 14.82
N ALA A 214 9.02 -17.96 15.12
CA ALA A 214 9.02 -16.51 14.97
C ALA A 214 8.72 -16.12 13.50
N PRO A 215 7.89 -15.09 13.26
CA PRO A 215 7.60 -14.64 11.92
C PRO A 215 8.87 -14.09 11.25
N HIS A 216 8.92 -14.20 9.93
CA HIS A 216 9.98 -13.64 9.10
C HIS A 216 9.35 -12.70 8.07
N TRP A 217 9.92 -11.51 7.90
CA TRP A 217 9.38 -10.45 7.03
C TRP A 217 10.42 -10.01 6.00
N ASP A 218 10.11 -10.14 4.71
CA ASP A 218 10.94 -9.53 3.65
C ASP A 218 10.79 -8.00 3.66
N PHE A 219 9.57 -7.53 3.91
CA PHE A 219 9.23 -6.11 3.94
C PHE A 219 8.43 -5.74 5.18
N VAL A 220 8.70 -4.54 5.71
CA VAL A 220 7.88 -3.91 6.74
C VAL A 220 7.30 -2.63 6.15
N VAL A 221 6.00 -2.63 5.88
CA VAL A 221 5.27 -1.46 5.36
C VAL A 221 4.75 -0.63 6.52
N ILE A 222 5.20 0.62 6.59
CA ILE A 222 4.97 1.52 7.72
C ILE A 222 4.27 2.78 7.24
N ASN A 223 3.22 3.22 7.94
CA ASN A 223 2.71 4.58 7.83
C ASN A 223 2.60 5.23 9.20
N ASP A 224 2.95 6.50 9.26
CA ASP A 224 2.75 7.37 10.43
C ASP A 224 1.41 8.11 10.31
N ASN A 225 1.01 8.84 11.35
CA ASN A 225 -0.11 9.77 11.24
C ASN A 225 0.19 10.81 10.17
N THR A 226 -0.72 10.99 9.20
CA THR A 226 -0.48 11.80 7.99
C THR A 226 0.07 13.20 8.27
N ARG A 227 -0.33 13.82 9.38
CA ARG A 227 0.09 15.19 9.73
C ARG A 227 1.46 15.22 10.41
N GLU A 228 1.89 14.16 11.07
CA GLU A 228 3.13 14.15 11.83
C GLU A 228 4.39 14.38 10.99
N PRO A 229 4.63 13.67 9.87
CA PRO A 229 5.80 13.93 9.05
C PRO A 229 5.74 15.31 8.40
N SER A 230 4.62 16.04 8.43
CA SER A 230 4.54 17.41 7.91
C SER A 230 4.84 18.51 8.94
N ARG A 231 4.99 18.17 10.23
CA ARG A 231 5.09 19.12 11.34
C ARG A 231 6.35 18.91 12.17
N THR A 232 6.99 19.99 12.59
CA THR A 232 8.33 19.96 13.20
C THR A 232 8.41 19.10 14.46
N GLU A 233 7.62 19.40 15.50
CA GLU A 233 7.70 18.67 16.78
C GLU A 233 7.20 17.22 16.69
N PRO A 234 6.05 16.92 16.05
CA PRO A 234 5.62 15.53 15.89
C PRO A 234 6.60 14.70 15.04
N ARG A 235 7.12 15.25 13.93
CA ARG A 235 8.16 14.59 13.13
C ARG A 235 9.38 14.25 13.97
N ALA A 236 9.85 15.17 14.81
CA ALA A 236 10.99 14.93 15.71
C ALA A 236 10.70 13.79 16.71
N SER A 237 9.47 13.69 17.20
CA SER A 237 9.05 12.59 18.09
C SER A 237 9.06 11.24 17.37
N SER A 238 8.54 11.18 16.14
CA SER A 238 8.55 9.97 15.32
C SER A 238 9.96 9.57 14.90
N LEU A 239 10.84 10.52 14.55
CA LEU A 239 12.26 10.25 14.31
C LEU A 239 12.93 9.62 15.53
N LYS A 240 12.68 10.14 16.73
CA LYS A 240 13.23 9.57 17.97
C LYS A 240 12.77 8.14 18.19
N VAL A 241 11.48 7.85 17.97
CA VAL A 241 10.93 6.49 18.11
C VAL A 241 11.45 5.55 17.04
N LEU A 242 11.61 6.03 15.81
CA LEU A 242 12.24 5.26 14.73
C LEU A 242 13.68 4.88 15.12
N GLU A 243 14.46 5.82 15.63
CA GLU A 243 15.85 5.59 16.04
C GLU A 243 15.96 4.67 17.26
N SER A 244 15.17 4.93 18.32
CA SER A 244 15.34 4.23 19.60
C SER A 244 14.74 2.84 19.61
N THR A 245 13.74 2.57 18.77
CA THR A 245 12.91 1.36 18.87
C THR A 245 12.83 0.60 17.55
N TYR A 246 12.35 1.22 16.48
CA TYR A 246 12.16 0.50 15.21
C TYR A 246 13.49 0.11 14.56
N LEU A 247 14.51 0.97 14.60
CA LEU A 247 15.81 0.70 13.99
C LEU A 247 16.47 -0.56 14.56
N PRO A 248 16.60 -0.75 15.89
CA PRO A 248 17.08 -2.01 16.46
C PRO A 248 16.29 -3.23 15.99
N TRP A 249 14.96 -3.16 15.97
CA TRP A 249 14.12 -4.28 15.53
C TRP A 249 14.27 -4.60 14.04
N LEU A 250 14.36 -3.56 13.19
CA LEU A 250 14.61 -3.74 11.76
C LEU A 250 15.98 -4.37 11.52
N LEU A 251 17.03 -3.96 12.25
CA LEU A 251 18.36 -4.58 12.17
C LEU A 251 18.32 -6.07 12.52
N GLU A 252 17.57 -6.44 13.55
CA GLU A 252 17.45 -7.82 13.99
C GLU A 252 16.72 -8.70 12.96
N MET A 253 15.62 -8.21 12.38
CA MET A 253 14.82 -8.97 11.43
C MET A 253 15.44 -9.08 10.03
N GLY A 254 16.33 -8.15 9.65
CA GLY A 254 16.87 -8.11 8.29
C GLY A 254 15.87 -7.64 7.22
N SER A 255 14.69 -7.14 7.61
CA SER A 255 13.62 -6.71 6.69
C SER A 255 13.91 -5.36 6.01
N ILE A 256 13.31 -5.14 4.84
CA ILE A 256 13.37 -3.86 4.13
C ILE A 256 12.19 -2.97 4.57
N PRO A 257 12.42 -1.82 5.23
CA PRO A 257 11.35 -0.90 5.57
C PRO A 257 10.84 -0.15 4.34
N ILE A 258 9.52 -0.05 4.21
CA ILE A 258 8.81 0.69 3.18
C ILE A 258 7.89 1.71 3.87
N PHE A 259 8.21 2.98 3.74
CA PHE A 259 7.32 4.05 4.20
C PHE A 259 6.25 4.35 3.16
N ILE A 260 4.98 4.36 3.58
CA ILE A 260 3.90 4.93 2.78
C ILE A 260 3.92 6.44 3.01
N SER A 261 4.40 7.20 2.02
CA SER A 261 4.16 8.65 2.01
C SER A 261 2.68 8.87 1.76
N THR A 262 1.94 9.05 2.85
CA THR A 262 0.48 9.25 2.86
C THR A 262 0.05 10.44 2.01
N TYR A 263 -1.23 10.49 1.68
CA TYR A 263 -1.81 11.51 0.81
C TYR A 263 -2.39 12.68 1.62
N ALA A 264 -2.33 13.88 1.03
CA ALA A 264 -2.99 15.05 1.57
C ALA A 264 -4.51 14.97 1.35
N TYR A 265 -5.24 15.58 2.27
CA TYR A 265 -6.69 15.69 2.25
C TYR A 265 -7.13 17.11 2.60
N ASP A 266 -8.34 17.47 2.20
CA ASP A 266 -9.01 18.72 2.55
C ASP A 266 -10.31 18.38 3.28
N THR A 267 -10.35 18.68 4.57
CA THR A 267 -11.44 18.27 5.46
C THR A 267 -11.86 19.42 6.37
N PRO A 268 -13.17 19.64 6.59
CA PRO A 268 -13.66 20.61 7.55
C PRO A 268 -13.60 20.10 9.00
N TYR A 269 -13.26 18.83 9.22
CA TYR A 269 -13.36 18.16 10.52
C TYR A 269 -12.07 18.22 11.35
N ARG A 270 -10.98 18.75 10.79
CA ARG A 270 -9.67 18.80 11.45
C ARG A 270 -9.06 20.19 11.38
N ASP A 271 -8.19 20.48 12.33
CA ASP A 271 -7.33 21.66 12.28
C ASP A 271 -6.19 21.43 11.28
N MET A 272 -6.40 22.01 10.09
CA MET A 272 -5.50 21.98 8.95
C MET A 272 -4.63 23.23 8.87
N THR A 273 -4.52 24.03 9.94
CA THR A 273 -3.67 25.23 9.94
C THR A 273 -2.23 24.87 9.57
N GLY A 274 -1.69 25.63 8.60
CA GLY A 274 -0.39 25.40 7.98
C GLY A 274 -0.33 24.27 6.94
N LEU A 275 -1.39 23.47 6.82
CA LEU A 275 -1.56 22.38 5.84
C LEU A 275 -2.80 22.65 4.95
N ILE A 276 -3.04 23.93 4.65
CA ILE A 276 -4.32 24.43 4.11
C ILE A 276 -4.55 24.11 2.64
N ASP A 277 -3.52 23.68 1.90
CA ASP A 277 -3.65 23.27 0.51
C ASP A 277 -3.00 21.90 0.26
N VAL A 278 -3.63 21.16 -0.65
CA VAL A 278 -3.25 19.78 -1.01
C VAL A 278 -1.80 19.68 -1.51
N PRO A 279 -1.31 20.57 -2.42
CA PRO A 279 0.09 20.57 -2.84
C PRO A 279 1.10 20.75 -1.69
N SER A 280 0.94 21.78 -0.85
CA SER A 280 1.85 22.07 0.26
C SER A 280 1.82 20.94 1.29
N PHE A 281 0.64 20.45 1.67
CA PHE A 281 0.51 19.34 2.61
C PHE A 281 1.19 18.07 2.07
N THR A 282 1.00 17.74 0.78
CA THR A 282 1.69 16.60 0.14
C THR A 282 3.21 16.78 0.18
N SER A 283 3.69 18.00 -0.10
CA SER A 283 5.11 18.33 -0.15
C SER A 283 5.78 18.20 1.22
N TYR A 284 5.19 18.76 2.29
CA TYR A 284 5.71 18.64 3.66
C TYR A 284 5.66 17.20 4.19
N THR A 285 4.58 16.48 3.90
CA THR A 285 4.44 15.05 4.26
C THR A 285 5.57 14.24 3.64
N TYR A 286 5.81 14.42 2.33
CA TYR A 286 6.88 13.72 1.63
C TYR A 286 8.26 14.09 2.16
N ALA A 287 8.49 15.37 2.51
CA ALA A 287 9.74 15.82 3.12
C ALA A 287 10.05 15.08 4.44
N GLY A 288 9.06 14.93 5.32
CA GLY A 288 9.25 14.16 6.56
C GLY A 288 9.53 12.68 6.34
N TYR A 289 8.84 12.04 5.39
CA TYR A 289 9.16 10.64 5.06
C TYR A 289 10.54 10.47 4.41
N LYS A 290 11.08 11.49 3.69
CA LYS A 290 12.48 11.49 3.27
C LYS A 290 13.42 11.48 4.48
N GLU A 291 13.13 12.26 5.51
CA GLU A 291 13.94 12.28 6.74
C GLU A 291 13.88 10.94 7.48
N TYR A 292 12.69 10.33 7.59
CA TYR A 292 12.52 9.01 8.20
C TYR A 292 13.36 7.95 7.44
N ALA A 293 13.27 7.95 6.10
CA ALA A 293 14.05 7.05 5.26
C ALA A 293 15.56 7.33 5.37
N ALA A 294 15.98 8.60 5.42
CA ALA A 294 17.38 8.97 5.54
C ALA A 294 17.98 8.55 6.89
N LEU A 295 17.23 8.70 7.99
CA LEU A 295 17.63 8.22 9.32
C LEU A 295 17.90 6.72 9.29
N LEU A 296 16.97 5.93 8.73
CA LEU A 296 17.14 4.48 8.65
C LEU A 296 18.26 4.09 7.66
N GLU A 297 18.36 4.73 6.49
CA GLU A 297 19.40 4.42 5.49
C GLU A 297 20.82 4.65 6.01
N GLN A 298 21.02 5.63 6.89
CA GLN A 298 22.31 5.90 7.52
C GLN A 298 22.76 4.81 8.51
N ASN A 299 21.80 4.04 9.05
CA ASN A 299 22.04 3.10 10.14
C ASN A 299 21.77 1.62 9.78
N LEU A 300 21.02 1.37 8.70
CA LEU A 300 20.75 0.04 8.18
C LEU A 300 21.80 -0.42 7.16
N PRO A 301 22.06 -1.73 7.01
CA PRO A 301 22.91 -2.24 5.95
C PRO A 301 22.30 -1.95 4.56
N PRO A 302 23.11 -1.92 3.48
CA PRO A 302 22.63 -1.62 2.13
C PRO A 302 21.46 -2.50 1.65
N GLU A 303 21.39 -3.73 2.16
CA GLU A 303 20.41 -4.73 1.74
C GLU A 303 19.02 -4.44 2.34
N GLN A 304 18.99 -3.66 3.42
CA GLN A 304 17.81 -3.15 4.10
C GLN A 304 17.51 -1.70 3.74
N LYS A 305 18.04 -1.19 2.62
CA LYS A 305 17.83 0.19 2.20
C LYS A 305 16.34 0.56 2.20
N PRO A 306 15.92 1.56 3.01
CA PRO A 306 14.53 1.99 3.07
C PRO A 306 13.99 2.44 1.73
N ARG A 307 12.69 2.22 1.52
CA ARG A 307 11.97 2.66 0.33
C ARG A 307 10.79 3.56 0.73
N ILE A 308 10.38 4.43 -0.20
CA ILE A 308 9.18 5.26 -0.02
C ILE A 308 8.18 4.93 -1.12
N ALA A 309 7.01 4.46 -0.74
CA ALA A 309 5.85 4.36 -1.61
C ALA A 309 5.23 5.75 -1.76
N LYS A 310 5.35 6.34 -2.96
CA LYS A 310 4.96 7.73 -3.27
C LYS A 310 3.43 7.90 -3.45
N VAL A 311 2.64 7.45 -2.48
CA VAL A 311 1.17 7.46 -2.57
C VAL A 311 0.63 8.90 -2.65
N GLY A 312 1.16 9.81 -1.84
CA GLY A 312 0.80 11.23 -1.90
C GLY A 312 1.03 11.87 -3.27
N TRP A 313 2.08 11.47 -4.00
CA TRP A 313 2.31 11.97 -5.36
C TRP A 313 1.25 11.47 -6.33
N ALA A 314 0.85 10.20 -6.21
CA ALA A 314 -0.19 9.63 -7.04
C ALA A 314 -1.54 10.33 -6.82
N PHE A 315 -1.91 10.59 -5.55
CA PHE A 315 -3.10 11.37 -5.23
C PHE A 315 -3.02 12.81 -5.76
N LEU A 316 -1.87 13.47 -5.62
CA LEU A 316 -1.66 14.82 -6.12
C LEU A 316 -1.77 14.89 -7.65
N LEU A 317 -1.29 13.87 -8.38
CA LEU A 317 -1.47 13.80 -9.83
C LEU A 317 -2.95 13.68 -10.24
N VAL A 318 -3.74 12.90 -9.50
CA VAL A 318 -5.20 12.85 -9.74
C VAL A 318 -5.86 14.19 -9.41
N TRP A 319 -5.41 14.89 -8.36
CA TRP A 319 -5.88 16.23 -8.01
C TRP A 319 -5.65 17.23 -9.15
N GLU A 320 -4.47 17.21 -9.78
CA GLU A 320 -4.10 18.11 -10.89
C GLU A 320 -4.92 17.84 -12.17
N GLU A 321 -5.18 16.57 -12.49
CA GLU A 321 -5.70 16.18 -13.79
C GLU A 321 -7.21 15.90 -13.79
N GLN A 322 -7.73 15.38 -12.67
CA GLN A 322 -9.09 14.87 -12.60
C GLN A 322 -9.68 15.08 -11.20
N TYR A 323 -9.80 16.35 -10.79
CA TYR A 323 -10.24 16.77 -9.46
C TYR A 323 -11.56 16.12 -8.97
N ASP A 324 -12.52 15.87 -9.88
CA ASP A 324 -13.76 15.17 -9.52
C ASP A 324 -13.55 13.70 -9.15
N LEU A 325 -12.58 13.02 -9.76
CA LEU A 325 -12.15 11.69 -9.32
C LEU A 325 -11.34 11.79 -8.04
N TRP A 326 -10.48 12.80 -7.89
CA TRP A 326 -9.70 13.00 -6.66
C TRP A 326 -10.59 13.04 -5.41
N LYS A 327 -11.68 13.81 -5.44
CA LYS A 327 -12.67 13.83 -4.34
C LYS A 327 -13.25 12.45 -4.01
N ARG A 328 -13.38 11.58 -5.02
CA ARG A 328 -13.89 10.21 -4.86
C ARG A 328 -12.83 9.20 -4.45
N LEU A 329 -11.56 9.60 -4.37
CA LEU A 329 -10.52 8.80 -3.71
C LEU A 329 -10.69 8.80 -2.19
N PHE A 330 -11.54 9.66 -1.65
CA PHE A 330 -11.81 9.77 -0.22
C PHE A 330 -13.17 9.19 0.15
N HIS A 331 -13.25 8.72 1.39
CA HIS A 331 -14.47 8.40 2.09
C HIS A 331 -15.27 9.70 2.39
N VAL A 332 -16.48 9.58 2.94
CA VAL A 332 -17.37 10.74 3.19
C VAL A 332 -16.83 11.70 4.27
N ASP A 333 -15.81 11.28 5.03
CA ASP A 333 -15.08 12.12 5.98
C ASP A 333 -14.01 13.01 5.32
N TYR A 334 -13.79 12.85 4.01
CA TYR A 334 -12.75 13.53 3.22
C TYR A 334 -11.32 13.28 3.70
N ILE A 335 -11.07 12.28 4.57
CA ILE A 335 -9.76 11.97 5.16
C ILE A 335 -9.31 10.57 4.74
N HIS A 336 -10.14 9.57 4.99
CA HIS A 336 -9.79 8.18 4.72
C HIS A 336 -9.96 7.85 3.25
N ALA A 337 -9.18 6.88 2.76
CA ALA A 337 -9.31 6.45 1.38
C ALA A 337 -10.67 5.76 1.17
N SER A 338 -11.28 6.01 0.02
CA SER A 338 -12.34 5.15 -0.51
C SER A 338 -11.73 3.84 -1.05
N PRO A 339 -12.55 2.88 -1.52
CA PRO A 339 -12.03 1.75 -2.28
C PRO A 339 -11.16 2.17 -3.47
N SER A 340 -11.53 3.22 -4.21
CA SER A 340 -10.73 3.76 -5.32
C SER A 340 -9.39 4.35 -4.84
N GLY A 341 -9.40 5.08 -3.72
CA GLY A 341 -8.16 5.60 -3.11
C GLY A 341 -7.24 4.47 -2.63
N THR A 342 -7.81 3.45 -1.99
CA THR A 342 -7.06 2.29 -1.48
C THR A 342 -6.48 1.47 -2.63
N TYR A 343 -7.21 1.34 -3.75
CA TYR A 343 -6.70 0.72 -4.97
C TYR A 343 -5.49 1.47 -5.53
N LEU A 344 -5.55 2.80 -5.64
CA LEU A 344 -4.39 3.59 -6.08
C LEU A 344 -3.19 3.42 -5.14
N GLN A 345 -3.43 3.46 -3.83
CA GLN A 345 -2.41 3.20 -2.81
C GLN A 345 -1.78 1.79 -2.98
N ALA A 346 -2.60 0.76 -3.17
CA ALA A 346 -2.14 -0.61 -3.38
C ALA A 346 -1.25 -0.76 -4.61
N LEU A 347 -1.57 -0.08 -5.72
CA LEU A 347 -0.74 -0.10 -6.93
C LEU A 347 0.68 0.47 -6.67
N VAL A 348 0.76 1.58 -5.93
CA VAL A 348 2.02 2.24 -5.61
C VAL A 348 2.84 1.40 -4.62
N VAL A 349 2.20 0.84 -3.58
CA VAL A 349 2.86 -0.05 -2.61
C VAL A 349 3.35 -1.34 -3.30
N TYR A 350 2.52 -1.94 -4.17
CA TYR A 350 2.88 -3.11 -4.96
C TYR A 350 4.13 -2.87 -5.79
N HIS A 351 4.19 -1.74 -6.51
CA HIS A 351 5.39 -1.38 -7.25
C HIS A 351 6.61 -1.22 -6.35
N THR A 352 6.44 -0.63 -5.17
CA THR A 352 7.54 -0.41 -4.23
C THR A 352 8.12 -1.71 -3.68
N ILE A 353 7.27 -2.74 -3.50
CA ILE A 353 7.67 -4.10 -3.11
C ILE A 353 8.38 -4.81 -4.27
N PHE A 354 7.72 -4.90 -5.43
CA PHE A 354 8.12 -5.78 -6.53
C PHE A 354 8.94 -5.14 -7.64
N GLY A 355 9.11 -3.82 -7.63
CA GLY A 355 9.78 -3.05 -8.69
C GLY A 355 9.05 -3.03 -10.03
N ARG A 356 7.77 -3.45 -10.04
CA ARG A 356 6.89 -3.47 -11.22
C ARG A 356 5.44 -3.34 -10.78
N LEU A 357 4.58 -2.81 -11.64
CA LEU A 357 3.13 -2.80 -11.39
C LEU A 357 2.50 -4.19 -11.56
N PRO A 358 1.35 -4.45 -10.92
CA PRO A 358 0.64 -5.70 -11.13
C PRO A 358 0.21 -5.82 -12.60
N PRO A 359 0.26 -7.03 -13.19
CA PRO A 359 -0.22 -7.27 -14.53
C PRO A 359 -1.64 -6.75 -14.71
N ARG A 360 -1.91 -6.09 -15.84
CA ARG A 360 -3.23 -5.51 -16.13
C ARG A 360 -4.38 -6.51 -16.01
N GLY A 361 -4.18 -7.77 -16.36
CA GLY A 361 -5.21 -8.81 -16.22
C GLY A 361 -5.60 -9.14 -14.77
N ILE A 362 -4.72 -8.86 -13.81
CA ILE A 362 -4.99 -9.00 -12.37
C ILE A 362 -5.57 -7.70 -11.80
N ALA A 363 -4.99 -6.57 -12.22
CA ALA A 363 -5.30 -5.25 -11.68
C ALA A 363 -6.59 -4.62 -12.26
N LEU A 364 -6.98 -4.97 -13.49
CA LEU A 364 -8.15 -4.42 -14.18
C LEU A 364 -9.21 -5.53 -14.31
N ARG A 365 -9.99 -5.75 -13.26
CA ARG A 365 -10.95 -6.85 -13.22
C ARG A 365 -12.27 -6.42 -13.84
N ALA A 366 -12.99 -7.38 -14.42
CA ALA A 366 -14.36 -7.12 -14.87
C ALA A 366 -15.29 -6.80 -13.69
N ASP A 367 -15.02 -7.43 -12.55
CA ASP A 367 -15.66 -7.14 -11.26
C ASP A 367 -14.60 -6.70 -10.24
N SER A 368 -14.52 -5.39 -10.04
CA SER A 368 -13.63 -4.76 -9.07
C SER A 368 -13.91 -5.20 -7.65
N SER A 369 -15.18 -5.51 -7.30
CA SER A 369 -15.56 -5.84 -5.93
C SER A 369 -14.86 -7.10 -5.42
N SER A 370 -14.55 -8.03 -6.32
CA SER A 370 -13.82 -9.27 -6.04
C SER A 370 -12.42 -9.07 -5.45
N MET A 371 -11.83 -7.86 -5.57
CA MET A 371 -10.55 -7.55 -4.93
C MET A 371 -10.68 -7.36 -3.42
N TRP A 372 -11.89 -7.12 -2.91
CA TRP A 372 -12.19 -6.88 -1.49
C TRP A 372 -12.97 -8.03 -0.84
N ASP A 373 -13.09 -9.19 -1.48
CA ASP A 373 -13.87 -10.32 -0.95
C ASP A 373 -13.40 -10.78 0.42
N ASN A 374 -12.10 -10.69 0.71
CA ASN A 374 -11.52 -11.07 2.01
C ASN A 374 -11.13 -9.85 2.86
N ALA A 375 -11.46 -8.63 2.43
CA ALA A 375 -11.10 -7.44 3.17
C ALA A 375 -11.91 -7.37 4.49
N ARG A 376 -11.21 -7.15 5.60
CA ARG A 376 -11.78 -6.80 6.90
C ARG A 376 -12.35 -5.39 6.79
N ARG A 377 -13.58 -5.17 7.26
CA ARG A 377 -14.28 -3.90 7.06
C ARG A 377 -14.09 -2.99 8.27
N GLN A 378 -13.66 -1.74 8.06
CA GLN A 378 -13.72 -0.71 9.11
C GLN A 378 -14.92 0.23 9.01
N ALA A 379 -15.37 0.56 7.79
CA ALA A 379 -16.43 1.56 7.61
C ALA A 379 -17.60 1.26 8.55
N PRO A 380 -17.99 2.23 9.42
CA PRO A 380 -19.00 2.02 10.45
C PRO A 380 -20.24 1.29 9.90
N PRO A 381 -20.91 0.42 10.69
CA PRO A 381 -22.04 -0.35 10.18
C PRO A 381 -23.14 0.51 9.52
N ASN A 382 -23.32 1.73 10.05
CA ASN A 382 -24.25 2.76 9.58
C ASN A 382 -23.74 3.56 8.36
N HIS A 383 -22.45 3.52 8.03
CA HIS A 383 -21.89 4.23 6.88
C HIS A 383 -22.11 3.41 5.60
N ARG A 384 -22.56 4.08 4.54
CA ARG A 384 -22.76 3.44 3.24
C ARG A 384 -21.39 3.07 2.66
N ARG A 385 -21.25 1.82 2.21
CA ARG A 385 -20.03 1.37 1.53
C ARG A 385 -19.73 2.31 0.36
N GLY A 386 -18.51 2.82 0.31
CA GLY A 386 -18.02 3.56 -0.86
C GLY A 386 -18.16 2.69 -2.12
N SER A 387 -18.46 3.33 -3.24
CA SER A 387 -18.47 2.61 -4.52
C SER A 387 -17.06 2.10 -4.83
N PHE A 388 -16.98 0.88 -5.36
CA PHE A 388 -15.75 0.39 -5.97
C PHE A 388 -15.40 1.22 -7.22
N PRO A 389 -14.11 1.27 -7.62
CA PRO A 389 -13.75 1.94 -8.85
C PRO A 389 -14.46 1.31 -10.05
N THR A 390 -14.86 2.13 -11.01
CA THR A 390 -15.34 1.63 -12.32
C THR A 390 -14.16 1.08 -13.15
N PRO A 391 -14.39 0.25 -14.17
CA PRO A 391 -13.31 -0.22 -15.06
C PRO A 391 -12.55 0.93 -15.76
N GLU A 392 -13.21 2.05 -16.01
CA GLU A 392 -12.57 3.27 -16.53
C GLU A 392 -11.66 3.90 -15.47
N GLU A 393 -12.11 3.97 -14.22
CA GLU A 393 -11.33 4.51 -13.10
C GLU A 393 -10.14 3.61 -12.76
N GLU A 394 -10.31 2.30 -12.69
CA GLU A 394 -9.20 1.37 -12.48
C GLU A 394 -8.11 1.57 -13.54
N ARG A 395 -8.51 1.69 -14.82
CA ARG A 395 -7.57 1.95 -15.92
C ARG A 395 -6.82 3.26 -15.73
N TYR A 396 -7.52 4.33 -15.37
CA TYR A 396 -6.91 5.63 -15.14
C TYR A 396 -5.98 5.61 -13.92
N LEU A 397 -6.41 5.03 -12.79
CA LEU A 397 -5.62 4.94 -11.55
C LEU A 397 -4.38 4.05 -11.73
N TRP A 398 -4.50 2.96 -12.50
CA TRP A 398 -3.34 2.16 -12.91
C TRP A 398 -2.35 2.97 -13.74
N ASP A 399 -2.84 3.80 -14.67
CA ASP A 399 -1.97 4.67 -15.47
C ASP A 399 -1.29 5.77 -14.63
N VAL A 400 -2.00 6.36 -13.67
CA VAL A 400 -1.43 7.28 -12.67
C VAL A 400 -0.30 6.60 -11.90
N ALA A 401 -0.54 5.40 -11.36
CA ALA A 401 0.50 4.65 -10.66
C ALA A 401 1.70 4.34 -11.57
N SER A 402 1.46 4.02 -12.85
CA SER A 402 2.51 3.78 -13.85
C SER A 402 3.36 5.02 -14.08
N ARG A 403 2.72 6.18 -14.25
CA ARG A 403 3.41 7.46 -14.42
C ARG A 403 4.27 7.82 -13.22
N ILE A 404 3.75 7.69 -12.01
CA ILE A 404 4.51 7.99 -10.78
C ILE A 404 5.63 6.97 -10.53
N CYS A 405 5.35 5.68 -10.66
CA CYS A 405 6.26 4.64 -10.18
C CYS A 405 7.26 4.18 -11.23
N VAL A 406 6.82 4.03 -12.49
CA VAL A 406 7.64 3.48 -13.58
C VAL A 406 8.32 4.61 -14.35
N TYR A 407 7.58 5.68 -14.68
CA TYR A 407 8.10 6.81 -15.45
C TYR A 407 8.60 7.96 -14.57
N ASN A 408 8.49 7.83 -13.24
CA ASN A 408 8.94 8.81 -12.25
C ASN A 408 8.44 10.25 -12.55
N VAL A 409 7.20 10.37 -13.02
CA VAL A 409 6.53 11.66 -13.21
C VAL A 409 6.41 12.35 -11.85
N ILE A 410 6.76 13.62 -11.82
CA ILE A 410 6.61 14.50 -10.66
C ILE A 410 5.36 15.36 -10.90
N PRO A 411 4.36 15.37 -10.01
CA PRO A 411 3.22 16.29 -10.12
C PRO A 411 3.70 17.75 -10.21
N ASN A 412 3.07 18.56 -11.06
CA ASN A 412 3.54 19.92 -11.37
C ASN A 412 3.51 20.87 -10.17
N THR A 413 2.62 20.61 -9.21
CA THR A 413 2.41 21.42 -8.02
C THR A 413 3.19 20.91 -6.81
N LEU A 414 3.88 19.77 -6.93
CA LEU A 414 4.72 19.24 -5.86
C LEU A 414 5.98 20.11 -5.70
N THR A 415 6.24 20.56 -4.48
CA THR A 415 7.50 21.19 -4.12
C THR A 415 8.43 20.17 -3.47
N LEU A 416 9.62 19.97 -4.04
CA LEU A 416 10.63 19.10 -3.46
C LEU A 416 11.51 19.91 -2.51
N TYR A 417 11.19 19.79 -1.23
CA TYR A 417 11.93 20.35 -0.11
C TYR A 417 13.22 19.56 0.16
N GLU A 418 14.33 20.23 0.41
CA GLU A 418 15.66 19.60 0.61
C GLU A 418 16.21 19.80 2.03
N ASN A 419 15.70 20.76 2.80
CA ASN A 419 16.22 21.16 4.11
C ASN A 419 15.29 20.79 5.27
N GLY A 420 14.53 19.70 5.13
CA GLY A 420 13.63 19.23 6.17
C GLY A 420 12.48 20.18 6.49
N GLU A 421 12.01 20.93 5.49
CA GLU A 421 10.93 21.90 5.67
C GLU A 421 9.67 21.24 6.26
N SER A 422 9.08 21.94 7.22
CA SER A 422 7.93 21.51 8.01
C SER A 422 7.08 22.71 8.41
N VAL A 423 5.88 22.42 8.88
CA VAL A 423 5.00 23.42 9.47
C VAL A 423 5.29 23.52 10.97
N ASP A 424 5.64 24.72 11.43
CA ASP A 424 5.72 25.08 12.85
C ASP A 424 4.33 25.43 13.38
N TYR A 425 3.52 24.41 13.66
CA TYR A 425 2.19 24.58 14.23
C TYR A 425 1.74 23.37 15.03
N THR A 426 1.19 23.63 16.22
CA THR A 426 0.53 22.63 17.08
C THR A 426 -0.99 22.80 16.94
N PRO A 427 -1.72 21.77 16.49
CA PRO A 427 -3.17 21.84 16.38
C PRO A 427 -3.87 22.13 17.70
N ASN A 428 -5.00 22.82 17.58
CA ASN A 428 -5.94 22.96 18.68
C ASN A 428 -6.99 21.84 18.69
N ASP A 429 -6.99 20.95 17.70
CA ASP A 429 -7.87 19.78 17.67
C ASP A 429 -7.29 18.60 18.46
N ASP A 430 -8.16 17.86 19.13
CA ASP A 430 -7.78 16.58 19.72
C ASP A 430 -7.57 15.59 18.57
N PRO A 431 -6.34 15.07 18.35
CA PRO A 431 -6.10 14.06 17.32
C PRO A 431 -6.94 12.78 17.54
N TYR A 432 -7.50 12.58 18.74
CA TYR A 432 -8.23 11.40 19.18
C TYR A 432 -9.71 11.63 19.47
N ARG A 433 -10.31 12.73 19.01
CA ARG A 433 -11.76 12.90 19.15
C ARG A 433 -12.49 11.73 18.49
N ILE A 434 -13.03 10.85 19.33
CA ILE A 434 -13.76 9.63 18.97
C ILE A 434 -14.92 9.98 18.03
N ASP A 435 -15.53 11.15 18.24
CA ASP A 435 -16.65 11.69 17.49
C ASP A 435 -16.34 11.89 15.99
N ASP A 436 -15.06 12.03 15.59
CA ASP A 436 -14.69 12.27 14.20
C ASP A 436 -14.76 11.01 13.31
N ILE A 437 -14.98 9.84 13.91
CA ILE A 437 -15.09 8.55 13.20
C ILE A 437 -16.58 8.16 12.99
N PHE A 438 -17.53 8.79 13.70
CA PHE A 438 -18.92 8.32 13.78
C PHE A 438 -19.97 9.17 13.06
#